data_AF-A0AAV0Y606-F1
#
_entry.id   AF-A0AAV0Y606-F1
#
_cell.length_a   1.000
_cell.length_b   1.000
_cell.length_c   1.000
_cell.angle_alpha   90.00
_cell.angle_beta   90.00
_cell.angle_gamma   90.00
#
_symmetry.space_group_name_H-M   'P 1'
#
loop_
_entity.id
_entity.type
_entity.pdbx_description
1 polymer ?
#
loop_
_entity_poly.entity_id
_entity_poly.type
_entity_poly.pdbx_seq_one_letter_code
_entity_poly.pdbx_strand_id
1 'polypeptide(L)'
;MKVKYAAQIFSKTVTSGMSVCITDKSLPPESKDTILFIDSMDNLFDIFNSRPTSNSNESDIELEDEPTGLKRFCFPYDGSSYQNNFLLSMFNFFKNLKIQKYNVVRHQWVDVVKSYNITFLKGWMVSIAGLIRLYTNLPLNYDDLKLFTRRLNQDCLENLFGTIRIQNGNCINPTTIQFQRSFKKLFCLSYFEYNDGANCIEDLDSVLTNMNNTPAEQLKIIFPEKKYVVQINKLSVDGRHYRSLALPEKNAFIYICGYLISKCLKIHSCDSCLEYARSTTELSSEHFFTYFKSHQQDSTSIFSSLMTPDSNFCQYVYELDQRFTNNFQQLLPLPKVGEKIKNLMSFVYFEHNCPRFPKDYLLYLFIRFRIYTTISRTNRSLKGPKPKNRKLQILCNL
;
A
#
# COMPACT_ATOMS: atom_id res chain seq x y z
N MET A 1 0.01 10.20 -14.14
CA MET A 1 -0.90 9.05 -13.95
C MET A 1 -0.75 8.55 -12.52
N LYS A 2 -1.76 7.91 -11.90
CA LYS A 2 -1.64 7.42 -10.51
C LYS A 2 -2.05 5.96 -10.42
N VAL A 3 -1.10 5.06 -10.68
CA VAL A 3 -1.26 3.60 -10.59
C VAL A 3 -1.75 3.17 -9.20
N LYS A 4 -1.32 3.89 -8.15
CA LYS A 4 -1.75 3.70 -6.76
C LYS A 4 -3.26 3.53 -6.59
N TYR A 5 -4.09 4.34 -7.27
CA TYR A 5 -5.54 4.23 -7.09
C TYR A 5 -6.12 2.96 -7.72
N ALA A 6 -5.59 2.55 -8.87
CA ALA A 6 -6.00 1.30 -9.50
C ALA A 6 -5.59 0.10 -8.64
N ALA A 7 -4.36 0.07 -8.15
CA ALA A 7 -3.88 -0.99 -7.25
C ALA A 7 -4.69 -1.05 -5.95
N GLN A 8 -5.10 0.09 -5.39
CA GLN A 8 -5.95 0.13 -4.18
C GLN A 8 -7.35 -0.42 -4.43
N ILE A 9 -7.94 -0.16 -5.60
CA ILE A 9 -9.26 -0.69 -5.99
C ILE A 9 -9.16 -2.22 -6.20
N PHE A 10 -8.13 -2.66 -6.92
CA PHE A 10 -7.86 -4.07 -7.19
C PHE A 10 -6.99 -4.68 -6.09
N SER A 11 -7.49 -4.69 -4.85
CA SER A 11 -6.73 -5.20 -3.71
C SER A 11 -7.51 -6.25 -2.91
N LYS A 12 -6.77 -7.14 -2.25
CA LYS A 12 -7.33 -8.07 -1.27
C LYS A 12 -8.19 -7.39 -0.20
N THR A 13 -7.82 -6.19 0.22
CA THR A 13 -8.58 -5.43 1.23
C THR A 13 -9.99 -5.09 0.73
N VAL A 14 -10.12 -4.72 -0.55
CA VAL A 14 -11.43 -4.46 -1.16
C VAL A 14 -12.24 -5.75 -1.27
N THR A 15 -11.63 -6.87 -1.68
CA THR A 15 -12.34 -8.16 -1.76
C THR A 15 -12.82 -8.64 -0.39
N SER A 16 -11.99 -8.53 0.65
CA SER A 16 -12.39 -8.86 2.03
C SER A 16 -13.54 -7.97 2.52
N GLY A 17 -13.50 -6.66 2.24
CA GLY A 17 -14.57 -5.73 2.60
C GLY A 17 -15.89 -6.04 1.88
N MET A 18 -15.82 -6.29 0.57
CA MET A 18 -17.00 -6.70 -0.22
C MET A 18 -17.61 -8.01 0.29
N SER A 19 -16.78 -8.99 0.68
CA SER A 19 -17.26 -10.25 1.26
C SER A 19 -18.03 -10.02 2.57
N VAL A 20 -17.58 -9.10 3.43
CA VAL A 20 -18.33 -8.70 4.63
C VAL A 20 -19.65 -8.01 4.26
N CYS A 21 -19.66 -7.16 3.24
CA CYS A 21 -20.89 -6.51 2.81
C CYS A 21 -21.91 -7.50 2.22
N ILE A 22 -21.46 -8.60 1.59
CA ILE A 22 -22.35 -9.68 1.16
C ILE A 22 -22.95 -10.41 2.37
N THR A 23 -22.15 -10.74 3.38
CA THR A 23 -22.66 -11.42 4.60
C THR A 23 -23.61 -10.54 5.39
N ASP A 24 -23.39 -9.22 5.40
CA ASP A 24 -24.28 -8.20 5.96
C ASP A 24 -25.52 -7.90 5.10
N LYS A 25 -25.64 -8.51 3.90
CA LYS A 25 -26.69 -8.22 2.90
C LYS A 25 -26.70 -6.77 2.38
N SER A 26 -25.66 -6.00 2.67
CA SER A 26 -25.42 -4.67 2.11
C SER A 26 -25.04 -4.72 0.62
N LEU A 27 -24.51 -5.86 0.15
CA LEU A 27 -24.27 -6.15 -1.27
C LEU A 27 -25.02 -7.41 -1.72
N PRO A 28 -25.49 -7.44 -2.97
CA PRO A 28 -26.19 -8.60 -3.52
C PRO A 28 -25.22 -9.77 -3.78
N PRO A 29 -25.67 -11.05 -3.70
CA PRO A 29 -24.81 -12.23 -3.88
C PRO A 29 -24.04 -12.27 -5.20
N GLU A 30 -24.59 -11.68 -6.26
CA GLU A 30 -24.00 -11.53 -7.59
C GLU A 30 -22.68 -10.74 -7.55
N SER A 31 -22.46 -9.95 -6.48
CA SER A 31 -21.19 -9.24 -6.25
C SER A 31 -20.00 -10.19 -6.09
N LYS A 32 -20.24 -11.49 -5.83
CA LYS A 32 -19.20 -12.52 -5.74
C LYS A 32 -18.35 -12.62 -7.01
N ASP A 33 -18.93 -12.44 -8.19
CA ASP A 33 -18.18 -12.47 -9.45
C ASP A 33 -17.21 -11.28 -9.56
N THR A 34 -17.62 -10.12 -9.04
CA THR A 34 -16.76 -8.93 -8.96
C THR A 34 -15.62 -9.15 -7.97
N ILE A 35 -15.90 -9.76 -6.82
CA ILE A 35 -14.88 -10.13 -5.82
C ILE A 35 -13.83 -11.06 -6.45
N LEU A 36 -14.27 -12.10 -7.16
CA LEU A 36 -13.38 -13.04 -7.84
C LEU A 36 -12.50 -12.32 -8.88
N PHE A 37 -13.09 -11.44 -9.69
CA PHE A 37 -12.32 -10.65 -10.66
C PHE A 37 -11.26 -9.76 -9.99
N ILE A 38 -11.64 -9.04 -8.94
CA ILE A 38 -10.73 -8.15 -8.20
C ILE A 38 -9.58 -8.96 -7.58
N ASP A 39 -9.87 -10.10 -6.96
CA ASP A 39 -8.86 -10.99 -6.34
C ASP A 39 -7.90 -11.56 -7.40
N SER A 40 -8.43 -12.01 -8.54
CA SER A 40 -7.64 -12.47 -9.68
C SER A 40 -6.73 -11.37 -10.24
N MET A 41 -7.20 -10.12 -10.33
CA MET A 41 -6.39 -9.01 -10.80
C MET A 41 -5.31 -8.59 -9.79
N ASP A 42 -5.60 -8.60 -8.48
CA ASP A 42 -4.62 -8.35 -7.40
C ASP A 42 -3.49 -9.40 -7.46
N ASN A 43 -3.86 -10.68 -7.51
CA ASN A 43 -2.91 -11.78 -7.60
C ASN A 43 -2.07 -11.74 -8.90
N LEU A 44 -2.69 -11.40 -10.03
CA LEU A 44 -1.96 -11.24 -11.30
C LEU A 44 -0.97 -10.08 -11.24
N PHE A 45 -1.39 -8.94 -10.67
CA PHE A 45 -0.53 -7.79 -10.50
C PHE A 45 0.65 -8.11 -9.57
N ASP A 46 0.43 -8.84 -8.49
CA ASP A 46 1.46 -9.28 -7.55
C ASP A 46 2.52 -10.18 -8.24
N ILE A 47 2.10 -11.12 -9.10
CA ILE A 47 3.05 -11.95 -9.88
C ILE A 47 3.90 -11.09 -10.81
N PHE A 48 3.31 -10.06 -11.45
CA PHE A 48 4.00 -9.18 -12.40
C PHE A 48 4.76 -8.01 -11.74
N ASN A 49 4.76 -7.93 -10.41
CA ASN A 49 5.43 -6.89 -9.65
C ASN A 49 6.19 -7.43 -8.42
N SER A 50 6.64 -8.68 -8.49
CA SER A 50 7.38 -9.33 -7.41
C SER A 50 8.74 -8.68 -7.18
N ARG A 51 9.14 -8.58 -5.90
CA ARG A 51 10.37 -7.94 -5.44
C ARG A 51 11.22 -8.93 -4.63
N PRO A 52 12.54 -8.69 -4.49
CA PRO A 52 13.33 -9.38 -3.47
C PRO A 52 12.69 -9.17 -2.11
N THR A 53 12.43 -10.26 -1.39
CA THR A 53 11.94 -10.19 -0.01
C THR A 53 13.06 -9.58 0.83
N SER A 54 12.88 -8.35 1.29
CA SER A 54 13.82 -7.70 2.21
C SER A 54 13.70 -8.37 3.58
N ASN A 55 14.45 -9.46 3.79
CA ASN A 55 14.79 -9.88 5.14
C ASN A 55 16.20 -9.37 5.43
N SER A 56 16.31 -8.62 6.53
CA SER A 56 17.49 -7.97 7.13
C SER A 56 17.88 -6.60 6.54
N ASN A 57 17.49 -5.56 7.30
CA ASN A 57 18.18 -4.28 7.45
C ASN A 57 18.17 -3.31 6.26
N GLU A 58 17.03 -2.67 5.99
CA GLU A 58 17.06 -1.24 5.64
C GLU A 58 15.71 -0.59 5.93
N SER A 59 15.79 0.52 6.67
CA SER A 59 14.67 1.25 7.23
C SER A 59 14.15 2.29 6.25
N ASP A 60 13.33 1.88 5.29
CA ASP A 60 12.44 2.80 4.59
C ASP A 60 11.02 2.65 5.14
N ILE A 61 10.63 3.66 5.92
CA ILE A 61 9.28 3.82 6.47
C ILE A 61 8.35 4.14 5.30
N GLU A 62 7.87 3.12 4.59
CA GLU A 62 6.64 3.22 3.81
C GLU A 62 5.46 2.73 4.66
N LEU A 63 4.49 3.61 4.85
CA LEU A 63 3.28 3.43 5.67
C LEU A 63 2.26 2.41 5.09
N GLU A 64 2.71 1.37 4.42
CA GLU A 64 1.84 0.33 3.82
C GLU A 64 2.25 -1.11 4.21
N ASP A 65 3.03 -1.29 5.29
CA ASP A 65 3.27 -2.63 5.85
C ASP A 65 2.01 -3.17 6.53
N GLU A 66 1.19 -3.88 5.76
CA GLU A 66 0.18 -4.80 6.26
C GLU A 66 0.81 -5.83 7.23
N PRO A 67 0.08 -6.24 8.28
CA PRO A 67 0.58 -7.24 9.21
C PRO A 67 0.76 -8.59 8.49
N THR A 68 2.01 -8.89 8.18
CA THR A 68 2.64 -10.20 7.97
C THR A 68 1.67 -11.38 7.86
N GLY A 69 1.16 -11.60 6.66
CA GLY A 69 0.80 -12.90 6.09
C GLY A 69 1.23 -12.86 4.62
N LEU A 70 2.30 -13.55 4.26
CA LEU A 70 2.92 -13.37 2.95
C LEU A 70 1.97 -13.77 1.83
N LYS A 71 1.60 -12.83 0.95
CA LYS A 71 0.86 -13.13 -0.27
C LYS A 71 1.68 -14.08 -1.15
N ARG A 72 1.19 -15.31 -1.39
CA ARG A 72 1.92 -16.31 -2.20
C ARG A 72 2.30 -15.81 -3.60
N PHE A 73 1.49 -14.94 -4.18
CA PHE A 73 1.69 -14.42 -5.52
C PHE A 73 2.67 -13.24 -5.58
N CYS A 74 3.09 -12.69 -4.43
CA CYS A 74 4.18 -11.70 -4.36
C CYS A 74 5.56 -12.35 -4.41
N PHE A 75 5.66 -13.67 -4.25
CA PHE A 75 6.95 -14.36 -4.35
C PHE A 75 7.54 -14.19 -5.76
N PRO A 76 8.88 -14.19 -5.87
CA PRO A 76 9.54 -14.21 -7.16
C PRO A 76 9.01 -15.33 -8.04
N TYR A 77 8.94 -15.09 -9.34
CA TYR A 77 8.45 -16.09 -10.27
C TYR A 77 9.51 -17.17 -10.45
N ASP A 78 9.16 -18.41 -10.09
CA ASP A 78 10.06 -19.58 -10.06
C ASP A 78 9.54 -20.71 -10.97
N GLY A 79 8.51 -20.44 -11.77
CA GLY A 79 7.89 -21.43 -12.65
C GLY A 79 7.17 -22.57 -11.91
N SER A 80 6.90 -22.42 -10.61
CA SER A 80 6.11 -23.38 -9.84
C SER A 80 4.74 -23.63 -10.47
N SER A 81 4.21 -24.83 -10.26
CA SER A 81 2.95 -25.27 -10.86
C SER A 81 1.77 -24.37 -10.47
N TYR A 82 1.73 -23.85 -9.25
CA TYR A 82 0.64 -22.96 -8.81
C TYR A 82 0.67 -21.60 -9.52
N GLN A 83 1.86 -21.02 -9.76
CA GLN A 83 2.00 -19.77 -10.51
C GLN A 83 1.60 -19.98 -11.98
N ASN A 84 2.14 -21.05 -12.60
CA ASN A 84 1.84 -21.40 -13.99
C ASN A 84 0.37 -21.70 -14.23
N ASN A 85 -0.25 -22.52 -13.38
CA ASN A 85 -1.68 -22.83 -13.48
C ASN A 85 -2.55 -21.58 -13.34
N PHE A 86 -2.20 -20.68 -12.41
CA PHE A 86 -2.90 -19.41 -12.25
C PHE A 86 -2.73 -18.50 -13.48
N LEU A 87 -1.51 -18.35 -13.99
CA LEU A 87 -1.23 -17.56 -15.19
C LEU A 87 -1.98 -18.10 -16.42
N LEU A 88 -2.01 -19.43 -16.62
CA LEU A 88 -2.77 -20.06 -17.70
C LEU A 88 -4.29 -19.85 -17.54
N SER A 89 -4.80 -19.91 -16.30
CA SER A 89 -6.19 -19.57 -16.00
C SER A 89 -6.51 -18.12 -16.39
N MET A 90 -5.65 -17.16 -16.01
CA MET A 90 -5.80 -15.75 -16.39
C MET A 90 -5.68 -15.52 -17.90
N PHE A 91 -4.79 -16.24 -18.58
CA PHE A 91 -4.69 -16.21 -20.04
C PHE A 91 -6.01 -16.64 -20.69
N ASN A 92 -6.60 -17.75 -20.22
CA ASN A 92 -7.88 -18.23 -20.71
C ASN A 92 -9.03 -17.27 -20.36
N PHE A 93 -9.00 -16.64 -19.19
CA PHE A 93 -9.94 -15.60 -18.79
C PHE A 93 -9.92 -14.43 -19.80
N PHE A 94 -8.75 -13.85 -20.09
CA PHE A 94 -8.65 -12.75 -21.05
C PHE A 94 -8.99 -13.16 -22.49
N LYS A 95 -8.71 -14.40 -22.86
CA LYS A 95 -9.09 -14.96 -24.18
C LYS A 95 -10.61 -14.99 -24.37
N ASN A 96 -11.35 -15.30 -23.31
CA ASN A 96 -12.81 -15.45 -23.35
C ASN A 96 -13.58 -14.21 -22.85
N LEU A 97 -12.87 -13.18 -22.36
CA LEU A 97 -13.49 -11.99 -21.80
C LEU A 97 -14.27 -11.22 -22.88
N LYS A 98 -15.57 -11.04 -22.62
CA LYS A 98 -16.44 -10.19 -23.43
C LYS A 98 -16.60 -8.84 -22.77
N ILE A 99 -16.35 -7.79 -23.52
CA ILE A 99 -16.54 -6.41 -23.06
C ILE A 99 -17.86 -5.94 -23.62
N GLN A 100 -18.74 -5.44 -22.76
CA GLN A 100 -20.06 -4.96 -23.16
C GLN A 100 -20.19 -3.47 -22.94
N LYS A 101 -20.93 -2.80 -23.82
CA LYS A 101 -21.30 -1.40 -23.68
C LYS A 101 -22.81 -1.30 -23.74
N TYR A 102 -23.40 -0.54 -22.82
CA TYR A 102 -24.82 -0.27 -22.88
C TYR A 102 -25.13 0.66 -24.06
N ASN A 103 -25.97 0.18 -24.99
CA ASN A 103 -26.46 0.96 -26.11
C ASN A 103 -27.75 1.66 -25.69
N VAL A 104 -27.67 2.98 -25.49
CA VAL A 104 -28.80 3.81 -25.06
C VAL A 104 -29.94 3.81 -26.08
N VAL A 105 -29.63 3.73 -27.38
CA VAL A 105 -30.64 3.76 -28.46
C VAL A 105 -31.41 2.46 -28.56
N ARG A 106 -30.73 1.32 -28.38
CA ARG A 106 -31.33 -0.03 -28.46
C ARG A 106 -31.78 -0.58 -27.11
N HIS A 107 -31.59 0.17 -26.02
CA HIS A 107 -31.85 -0.24 -24.64
C HIS A 107 -31.29 -1.61 -24.25
N GLN A 108 -30.13 -1.98 -24.77
CA GLN A 108 -29.52 -3.30 -24.54
C GLN A 108 -28.00 -3.23 -24.42
N TRP A 109 -27.42 -4.22 -23.74
CA TRP A 109 -25.97 -4.44 -23.74
C TRP A 109 -25.53 -5.03 -25.07
N VAL A 110 -24.54 -4.42 -25.70
CA VAL A 110 -23.93 -4.94 -26.93
C VAL A 110 -22.47 -5.27 -26.70
N ASP A 111 -22.03 -6.40 -27.24
CA ASP A 111 -20.62 -6.76 -27.24
C ASP A 111 -19.82 -5.69 -28.00
N VAL A 112 -18.79 -5.19 -27.34
CA VAL A 112 -17.82 -4.25 -27.90
C VAL A 112 -16.94 -5.05 -28.84
N VAL A 113 -17.33 -5.08 -30.12
CA VAL A 113 -16.59 -5.74 -31.19
C VAL A 113 -15.18 -5.14 -31.28
N LYS A 114 -14.23 -5.89 -31.87
CA LYS A 114 -12.84 -5.47 -32.19
C LYS A 114 -12.68 -4.05 -32.76
N SER A 115 -13.76 -3.44 -33.27
CA SER A 115 -13.83 -2.06 -33.75
C SER A 115 -13.39 -0.99 -32.74
N TYR A 116 -13.38 -1.28 -31.44
CA TYR A 116 -12.92 -0.33 -30.41
C TYR A 116 -11.42 -0.42 -30.07
N ASN A 117 -10.62 -1.23 -30.81
CA ASN A 117 -9.17 -1.37 -30.61
C ASN A 117 -8.77 -1.57 -29.14
N ILE A 118 -9.46 -2.46 -28.43
CA ILE A 118 -9.13 -2.79 -27.04
C ILE A 118 -7.87 -3.65 -27.02
N THR A 119 -6.72 -3.01 -26.86
CA THR A 119 -5.40 -3.66 -26.95
C THR A 119 -4.94 -4.29 -25.64
N PHE A 120 -5.49 -3.88 -24.48
CA PHE A 120 -5.00 -4.36 -23.18
C PHE A 120 -5.20 -5.87 -22.98
N LEU A 121 -6.24 -6.47 -23.56
CA LEU A 121 -6.46 -7.92 -23.51
C LEU A 121 -5.30 -8.68 -24.18
N LYS A 122 -4.94 -8.25 -25.39
CA LYS A 122 -3.76 -8.77 -26.08
C LYS A 122 -2.49 -8.50 -25.29
N GLY A 123 -2.39 -7.32 -24.67
CA GLY A 123 -1.29 -6.95 -23.77
C GLY A 123 -1.09 -7.98 -22.66
N TRP A 124 -2.13 -8.27 -21.87
CA TRP A 124 -2.05 -9.28 -20.81
C TRP A 124 -1.72 -10.68 -21.33
N MET A 125 -2.35 -11.11 -22.42
CA MET A 125 -2.07 -12.42 -23.03
C MET A 125 -0.58 -12.53 -23.44
N VAL A 126 -0.03 -11.48 -24.05
CA VAL A 126 1.39 -11.42 -24.44
C VAL A 126 2.29 -11.38 -23.22
N SER A 127 1.96 -10.59 -22.19
CA SER A 127 2.74 -10.52 -20.95
C SER A 127 2.80 -11.88 -20.24
N ILE A 128 1.66 -12.58 -20.14
CA ILE A 128 1.58 -13.92 -19.54
C ILE A 128 2.41 -14.93 -20.32
N ALA A 129 2.18 -15.04 -21.63
CA ALA A 129 2.93 -15.97 -22.47
C ALA A 129 4.43 -15.62 -22.49
N GLY A 130 4.76 -14.33 -22.48
CA GLY A 130 6.12 -13.81 -22.46
C GLY A 130 6.86 -14.14 -21.16
N LEU A 131 6.22 -14.01 -20.00
CA LEU A 131 6.83 -14.36 -18.71
C LEU A 131 7.13 -15.85 -18.63
N ILE A 132 6.16 -16.70 -18.99
CA ILE A 132 6.34 -18.16 -18.99
C ILE A 132 7.48 -18.55 -19.94
N ARG A 133 7.45 -18.04 -21.18
CA ARG A 133 8.47 -18.33 -22.20
C ARG A 133 9.85 -17.80 -21.83
N LEU A 134 9.93 -16.62 -21.21
CA LEU A 134 11.19 -16.06 -20.73
C LEU A 134 11.85 -17.01 -19.74
N TYR A 135 11.09 -17.49 -18.76
CA TYR A 135 11.60 -18.42 -17.76
C TYR A 135 12.04 -19.75 -18.36
N THR A 136 11.26 -20.34 -19.27
CA THR A 136 11.64 -21.61 -19.93
C THR A 136 12.88 -21.50 -20.81
N ASN A 137 13.18 -20.30 -21.30
CA ASN A 137 14.32 -20.05 -22.19
C ASN A 137 15.61 -19.68 -21.42
N LEU A 138 15.52 -19.37 -20.13
CA LEU A 138 16.71 -19.10 -19.32
C LEU A 138 17.40 -20.43 -18.98
N PRO A 139 18.74 -20.48 -19.03
CA PRO A 139 19.47 -21.72 -18.82
C PRO A 139 19.24 -22.26 -17.41
N LEU A 140 18.81 -23.52 -17.33
CA LEU A 140 18.52 -24.27 -16.10
C LEU A 140 19.75 -24.53 -15.21
N ASN A 141 20.94 -24.04 -15.59
CA ASN A 141 22.18 -24.19 -14.82
C ASN A 141 22.14 -23.48 -13.44
N TYR A 142 21.04 -22.80 -13.13
CA TYR A 142 20.77 -22.23 -11.82
C TYR A 142 19.55 -22.95 -11.23
N ASP A 143 19.80 -23.97 -10.41
CA ASP A 143 18.75 -24.73 -9.69
C ASP A 143 17.83 -23.84 -8.83
N ASP A 144 18.22 -22.57 -8.60
CA ASP A 144 17.51 -21.56 -7.82
C ASP A 144 17.05 -20.33 -8.64
N LEU A 145 16.84 -20.45 -9.95
CA LEU A 145 16.44 -19.31 -10.79
C LEU A 145 15.12 -18.70 -10.32
N LYS A 146 15.17 -17.44 -9.87
CA LYS A 146 14.00 -16.66 -9.46
C LYS A 146 13.93 -15.36 -10.24
N LEU A 147 12.80 -15.11 -10.90
CA LEU A 147 12.55 -13.88 -11.63
C LEU A 147 11.80 -12.86 -10.77
N PHE A 148 12.48 -11.75 -10.49
CA PHE A 148 11.87 -10.57 -9.88
C PHE A 148 11.19 -9.75 -10.97
N THR A 149 9.91 -10.00 -11.18
CA THR A 149 9.14 -9.47 -12.33
C THR A 149 8.98 -7.96 -12.31
N ARG A 150 9.19 -7.29 -11.16
CA ARG A 150 9.30 -5.83 -11.10
C ARG A 150 10.41 -5.28 -12.01
N ARG A 151 11.45 -6.06 -12.30
CA ARG A 151 12.53 -5.67 -13.24
C ARG A 151 12.12 -5.76 -14.71
N LEU A 152 10.96 -6.36 -15.01
CA LEU A 152 10.43 -6.55 -16.36
C LEU A 152 9.41 -5.47 -16.76
N ASN A 153 9.22 -4.45 -15.91
CA ASN A 153 8.35 -3.32 -16.19
C ASN A 153 9.17 -2.03 -16.42
N GLN A 154 8.50 -0.99 -16.91
CA GLN A 154 9.13 0.30 -17.22
C GLN A 154 9.17 1.28 -16.04
N ASP A 155 8.83 0.85 -14.81
CA ASP A 155 8.77 1.75 -13.65
C ASP A 155 10.14 2.40 -13.38
N CYS A 156 11.24 1.68 -13.57
CA CYS A 156 12.58 2.22 -13.40
C CYS A 156 12.86 3.40 -14.36
N LEU A 157 12.38 3.30 -15.59
CA LEU A 157 12.49 4.35 -16.60
C LEU A 157 11.57 5.54 -16.27
N GLU A 158 10.34 5.28 -15.80
CA GLU A 158 9.43 6.34 -15.34
C GLU A 158 9.99 7.09 -14.14
N ASN A 159 10.62 6.39 -13.20
CA ASN A 159 11.30 6.97 -12.05
C ASN A 159 12.48 7.84 -12.50
N LEU A 160 13.30 7.38 -13.45
CA LEU A 160 14.37 8.18 -14.05
C LEU A 160 13.84 9.48 -14.65
N PHE A 161 12.73 9.43 -15.39
CA PHE A 161 12.09 10.64 -15.92
C PHE A 161 11.56 11.55 -14.81
N GLY A 162 11.09 10.99 -13.68
CA GLY A 162 10.75 11.75 -12.48
C GLY A 162 11.96 12.52 -11.94
N THR A 163 13.09 11.83 -11.74
CA THR A 163 14.34 12.42 -11.26
C THR A 163 14.84 13.54 -12.19
N ILE A 164 14.77 13.34 -13.51
CA ILE A 164 15.16 14.34 -14.51
C ILE A 164 14.30 15.62 -14.40
N ARG A 165 12.98 15.49 -14.19
CA ARG A 165 12.08 16.65 -14.01
C ARG A 165 12.41 17.44 -12.74
N ILE A 166 12.88 16.77 -11.68
CA ILE A 166 13.23 17.42 -10.41
C ILE A 166 14.48 18.30 -10.54
N GLN A 167 15.45 17.94 -11.39
CA GLN A 167 16.75 18.61 -11.49
C GLN A 167 16.69 20.13 -11.73
N ASN A 168 15.64 20.64 -12.38
CA ASN A 168 15.49 22.06 -12.72
C ASN A 168 14.31 22.71 -11.97
N GLY A 169 14.17 22.43 -10.67
CA GLY A 169 13.10 23.01 -9.83
C GLY A 169 11.72 22.43 -10.12
N ASN A 170 11.64 21.11 -10.32
CA ASN A 170 10.41 20.38 -10.67
C ASN A 170 9.78 20.85 -12.00
N CYS A 171 10.63 20.99 -13.02
CA CYS A 171 10.23 21.32 -14.38
C CYS A 171 9.52 20.12 -15.02
N ILE A 172 8.19 20.21 -15.12
CA ILE A 172 7.34 19.12 -15.61
C ILE A 172 7.70 18.72 -17.06
N ASN A 173 8.09 19.69 -17.89
CA ASN A 173 8.39 19.50 -19.31
C ASN A 173 9.76 20.14 -19.62
N PRO A 174 10.88 19.45 -19.35
CA PRO A 174 12.20 19.95 -19.71
C PRO A 174 12.34 20.05 -21.24
N THR A 175 13.07 21.05 -21.73
CA THR A 175 13.49 21.08 -23.14
C THR A 175 14.49 19.97 -23.43
N THR A 176 14.72 19.64 -24.70
CA THR A 176 15.70 18.61 -25.09
C THR A 176 17.10 18.89 -24.52
N ILE A 177 17.53 20.16 -24.51
CA ILE A 177 18.82 20.57 -23.93
C ILE A 177 18.84 20.38 -22.42
N GLN A 178 17.76 20.76 -21.73
CA GLN A 178 17.62 20.55 -20.28
C GLN A 178 17.63 19.07 -19.93
N PHE A 179 16.91 18.24 -20.69
CA PHE A 179 16.92 16.79 -20.53
C PHE A 179 18.33 16.23 -20.69
N GLN A 180 19.03 16.60 -21.77
CA GLN A 180 20.39 16.14 -22.03
C GLN A 180 21.35 16.53 -20.90
N ARG A 181 21.29 17.78 -20.43
CA ARG A 181 22.13 18.26 -19.31
C ARG A 181 21.81 17.53 -18.01
N SER A 182 20.53 17.39 -17.66
CA SER A 182 20.08 16.66 -16.48
C SER A 182 20.48 15.18 -16.54
N PHE A 183 20.34 14.54 -17.70
CA PHE A 183 20.75 13.15 -17.90
C PHE A 183 22.25 12.98 -17.74
N LYS A 184 23.07 13.82 -18.40
CA LYS A 184 24.53 13.80 -18.23
C LYS A 184 24.94 13.95 -16.77
N LYS A 185 24.35 14.92 -16.07
CA LYS A 185 24.59 15.16 -14.64
C LYS A 185 24.23 13.93 -13.81
N LEU A 186 23.03 13.38 -13.97
CA LEU A 186 22.57 12.21 -13.22
C LEU A 186 23.42 10.98 -13.51
N PHE A 187 23.78 10.77 -14.78
CA PHE A 187 24.67 9.70 -15.18
C PHE A 187 26.02 9.81 -14.47
N CYS A 188 26.67 10.98 -14.52
CA CYS A 188 27.94 11.16 -13.81
C CYS A 188 27.80 10.98 -12.30
N LEU A 189 26.75 11.51 -11.67
CA LEU A 189 26.54 11.34 -10.23
C LEU A 189 26.37 9.87 -9.86
N SER A 190 25.48 9.14 -10.53
CA SER A 190 25.23 7.72 -10.21
C SER A 190 26.34 6.77 -10.65
N TYR A 191 27.10 7.13 -11.69
CA TYR A 191 28.21 6.31 -12.19
C TYR A 191 29.49 6.52 -11.39
N PHE A 192 29.72 7.72 -10.86
CA PHE A 192 30.88 8.05 -10.00
C PHE A 192 30.54 8.08 -8.50
N GLU A 193 29.34 7.66 -8.12
CA GLU A 193 28.97 7.44 -6.72
C GLU A 193 29.80 6.25 -6.19
N TYR A 194 30.84 6.58 -5.43
CA TYR A 194 31.66 5.61 -4.71
C TYR A 194 30.82 4.98 -3.59
N ASN A 195 30.81 3.65 -3.52
CA ASN A 195 30.19 2.93 -2.41
C ASN A 195 31.31 2.62 -1.40
N ASP A 196 31.21 3.16 -0.18
CA ASP A 196 32.26 3.13 0.89
C ASP A 196 32.66 1.71 1.41
N GLY A 197 32.37 0.64 0.65
CA GLY A 197 32.74 -0.74 0.97
C GLY A 197 33.04 -1.66 -0.21
N ALA A 198 33.08 -1.16 -1.46
CA ALA A 198 33.35 -1.98 -2.63
C ALA A 198 34.86 -2.03 -2.96
N ASN A 199 35.63 -2.81 -2.18
CA ASN A 199 36.98 -3.17 -2.59
C ASN A 199 36.90 -4.24 -3.70
N CYS A 200 37.21 -3.83 -4.93
CA CYS A 200 37.54 -4.70 -6.08
C CYS A 200 36.37 -5.20 -6.95
N ILE A 201 35.82 -4.32 -7.79
CA ILE A 201 35.32 -4.72 -9.12
C ILE A 201 36.19 -3.97 -10.13
N GLU A 202 36.76 -4.68 -11.11
CA GLU A 202 37.56 -4.07 -12.18
C GLU A 202 36.75 -2.98 -12.90
N ASP A 203 37.30 -1.77 -12.87
CA ASP A 203 36.61 -0.56 -13.30
C ASP A 203 36.77 -0.35 -14.82
N LEU A 204 35.73 0.17 -15.47
CA LEU A 204 35.70 0.51 -16.90
C LEU A 204 36.37 1.88 -17.15
N ASP A 205 37.48 2.15 -16.46
CA ASP A 205 38.23 3.42 -16.42
C ASP A 205 38.73 3.89 -17.80
N SER A 206 38.73 3.01 -18.80
CA SER A 206 39.03 3.38 -20.19
C SER A 206 38.11 4.47 -20.76
N VAL A 207 36.89 4.63 -20.22
CA VAL A 207 35.95 5.68 -20.64
C VAL A 207 36.33 7.05 -20.04
N LEU A 208 37.02 7.06 -18.89
CA LEU A 208 37.39 8.26 -18.14
C LEU A 208 38.59 9.02 -18.70
N THR A 209 39.43 8.39 -19.50
CA THR A 209 40.62 9.02 -20.08
C THR A 209 40.31 10.08 -21.15
N ASN A 210 39.04 10.26 -21.54
CA ASN A 210 38.63 11.13 -22.65
C ASN A 210 37.74 12.32 -22.27
N MET A 211 37.48 12.61 -20.99
CA MET A 211 36.61 13.73 -20.59
C MET A 211 37.33 14.75 -19.70
N ASN A 212 37.96 15.74 -20.33
CA ASN A 212 38.59 16.85 -19.65
C ASN A 212 37.55 17.85 -19.07
N ASN A 213 37.67 18.04 -17.76
CA ASN A 213 37.38 19.23 -16.93
C ASN A 213 35.94 19.76 -16.84
N THR A 214 35.29 19.56 -15.68
CA THR A 214 34.29 20.51 -15.16
C THR A 214 34.40 20.61 -13.62
N PRO A 215 34.63 21.80 -13.02
CA PRO A 215 34.79 21.96 -11.57
C PRO A 215 33.49 21.79 -10.75
N ALA A 216 33.63 21.22 -9.55
CA ALA A 216 32.58 20.65 -8.71
C ALA A 216 31.91 21.60 -7.68
N GLU A 217 31.85 22.91 -7.92
CA GLU A 217 31.49 23.87 -6.86
C GLU A 217 30.05 24.46 -6.89
N GLN A 218 29.11 23.91 -7.66
CA GLN A 218 27.76 24.51 -7.79
C GLN A 218 26.57 23.69 -7.24
N LEU A 219 26.76 22.84 -6.21
CA LEU A 219 25.70 21.90 -5.75
C LEU A 219 25.14 22.11 -4.34
N LYS A 220 25.23 23.29 -3.74
CA LYS A 220 24.47 23.59 -2.51
C LYS A 220 23.85 24.97 -2.60
N ILE A 221 22.52 25.01 -2.60
CA ILE A 221 21.58 26.02 -2.05
C ILE A 221 20.21 25.73 -2.72
N ILE A 222 19.11 26.02 -2.00
CA ILE A 222 17.69 26.07 -2.42
C ILE A 222 16.84 25.05 -1.66
N PHE A 223 16.41 25.38 -0.43
CA PHE A 223 15.03 25.15 0.06
C PHE A 223 14.75 26.05 1.28
N PRO A 224 13.83 27.03 1.21
CA PRO A 224 13.30 27.71 2.38
C PRO A 224 12.08 26.98 2.94
N GLU A 225 12.00 26.84 4.27
CA GLU A 225 10.86 26.26 4.98
C GLU A 225 9.63 27.18 4.90
N LYS A 226 8.46 26.60 4.58
CA LYS A 226 7.16 27.30 4.63
C LYS A 226 6.35 26.86 5.84
N LYS A 227 6.03 27.81 6.73
CA LYS A 227 4.99 27.65 7.75
C LYS A 227 3.61 27.86 7.12
N TYR A 228 2.73 26.87 7.25
CA TYR A 228 1.32 26.99 6.84
C TYR A 228 0.44 27.08 8.08
N VAL A 229 -0.47 28.05 8.10
CA VAL A 229 -1.60 28.13 9.04
C VAL A 229 -2.83 27.56 8.33
N VAL A 230 -3.45 26.53 8.90
CA VAL A 230 -4.65 25.87 8.35
C VAL A 230 -5.83 26.12 9.30
N GLN A 231 -6.89 26.75 8.79
CA GLN A 231 -8.20 26.78 9.44
C GLN A 231 -8.92 25.45 9.20
N ILE A 232 -9.37 24.82 10.29
CA ILE A 232 -10.03 23.50 10.26
C ILE A 232 -11.50 23.68 10.66
N ASN A 233 -12.40 23.24 9.79
CA ASN A 233 -13.84 23.19 10.08
C ASN A 233 -14.17 22.11 11.12
N LYS A 234 -15.25 22.34 11.89
CA LYS A 234 -15.81 21.45 12.92
C LYS A 234 -15.95 20.01 12.39
N LEU A 235 -15.22 19.08 13.01
CA LEU A 235 -15.35 17.63 12.77
C LEU A 235 -16.54 17.10 13.57
N SER A 236 -17.58 16.61 12.90
CA SER A 236 -18.64 15.85 13.56
C SER A 236 -18.16 14.43 13.84
N VAL A 237 -18.34 13.96 15.08
CA VAL A 237 -18.04 12.56 15.43
C VAL A 237 -19.22 11.96 16.19
N ASP A 238 -19.55 10.73 15.83
CA ASP A 238 -20.68 9.96 16.36
C ASP A 238 -20.20 9.05 17.50
N GLY A 239 -20.86 9.12 18.66
CA GLY A 239 -20.41 8.54 19.93
C GLY A 239 -21.06 7.19 20.28
N ARG A 240 -21.01 6.21 19.38
CA ARG A 240 -21.68 4.90 19.59
C ARG A 240 -20.72 3.83 20.15
N HIS A 241 -21.27 2.96 21.02
CA HIS A 241 -20.63 1.75 21.53
C HIS A 241 -20.07 0.86 20.41
N TYR A 242 -18.85 0.30 20.52
CA TYR A 242 -18.30 -0.52 19.42
C TYR A 242 -19.16 -1.75 19.09
N ARG A 243 -19.87 -2.29 20.10
CA ARG A 243 -20.84 -3.39 19.91
C ARG A 243 -22.12 -2.97 19.19
N SER A 244 -22.43 -1.67 19.13
CA SER A 244 -23.57 -1.11 18.40
C SER A 244 -23.18 -0.49 17.05
N LEU A 245 -21.94 -0.65 16.62
CA LEU A 245 -21.49 -0.33 15.27
C LEU A 245 -22.17 -1.25 14.24
N ALA A 246 -22.33 -0.73 13.02
CA ALA A 246 -22.73 -1.58 11.90
C ALA A 246 -21.70 -2.70 11.68
N LEU A 247 -22.12 -3.85 11.14
CA LEU A 247 -21.25 -5.03 11.02
C LEU A 247 -19.91 -4.72 10.30
N PRO A 248 -19.86 -3.94 9.20
CA PRO A 248 -18.59 -3.57 8.56
C PRO A 248 -17.68 -2.73 9.45
N GLU A 249 -18.24 -1.78 10.21
CA GLU A 249 -17.48 -0.91 11.12
C GLU A 249 -16.91 -1.70 12.30
N LYS A 250 -17.71 -2.63 12.84
CA LYS A 250 -17.29 -3.55 13.91
C LYS A 250 -16.14 -4.45 13.47
N ASN A 251 -16.24 -5.02 12.27
CA ASN A 251 -15.18 -5.82 11.65
C ASN A 251 -13.89 -5.01 11.42
N ALA A 252 -14.01 -3.76 10.95
CA ALA A 252 -12.87 -2.86 10.77
C ALA A 252 -12.20 -2.52 12.11
N PHE A 253 -13.00 -2.28 13.16
CA PHE A 253 -12.50 -2.00 14.50
C PHE A 253 -11.69 -3.17 15.09
N ILE A 254 -12.21 -4.40 14.98
CA ILE A 254 -11.50 -5.60 15.44
C ILE A 254 -10.20 -5.81 14.68
N TYR A 255 -10.21 -5.59 13.36
CA TYR A 255 -8.99 -5.65 12.55
C TYR A 255 -7.93 -4.62 12.99
N ILE A 256 -8.35 -3.41 13.36
CA ILE A 256 -7.45 -2.39 13.93
C ILE A 256 -6.88 -2.85 15.28
N CYS A 257 -7.68 -3.48 16.13
CA CYS A 257 -7.21 -4.05 17.40
C CYS A 257 -6.12 -5.11 17.15
N GLY A 258 -6.35 -6.01 16.19
CA GLY A 258 -5.36 -6.98 15.72
C GLY A 258 -4.07 -6.34 15.21
N TYR A 259 -4.17 -5.26 14.42
CA TYR A 259 -3.01 -4.50 13.97
C TYR A 259 -2.22 -3.90 15.14
N LEU A 260 -2.89 -3.23 16.08
CA LEU A 260 -2.23 -2.58 17.22
C LEU A 260 -1.46 -3.58 18.08
N ILE A 261 -2.08 -4.73 18.40
CA ILE A 261 -1.40 -5.75 19.20
C ILE A 261 -0.25 -6.41 18.42
N SER A 262 -0.40 -6.63 17.11
CA SER A 262 0.68 -7.17 16.27
C SER A 262 1.94 -6.29 16.29
N LYS A 263 1.78 -4.96 16.33
CA LYS A 263 2.90 -4.02 16.44
C LYS A 263 3.53 -4.03 17.84
N CYS A 264 2.75 -4.30 18.88
CA CYS A 264 3.28 -4.48 20.24
C CYS A 264 4.12 -5.76 20.33
N LEU A 265 3.69 -6.85 19.69
CA LEU A 265 4.42 -8.11 19.65
C LEU A 265 5.79 -8.00 18.96
N LYS A 266 5.95 -7.07 18.00
CA LYS A 266 7.26 -6.78 17.38
C LYS A 266 8.28 -6.19 18.38
N ILE A 267 7.81 -5.56 19.46
CA ILE A 267 8.67 -5.01 20.51
C ILE A 267 8.91 -6.04 21.61
N HIS A 268 7.86 -6.74 22.02
CA HIS A 268 7.97 -7.77 23.03
C HIS A 268 7.10 -8.98 22.66
N SER A 269 7.75 -10.10 22.42
CA SER A 269 7.13 -11.38 22.12
C SER A 269 7.41 -12.37 23.25
N CYS A 270 6.36 -12.87 23.89
CA CYS A 270 6.41 -14.01 24.81
C CYS A 270 5.11 -14.81 24.69
N ASP A 271 5.09 -16.05 25.18
CA ASP A 271 3.96 -16.98 24.99
C ASP A 271 2.65 -16.40 25.52
N SER A 272 2.67 -15.79 26.72
CA SER A 272 1.48 -15.13 27.28
C SER A 272 0.92 -14.00 26.41
N CYS A 273 1.77 -13.20 25.75
CA CYS A 273 1.33 -12.16 24.82
C CYS A 273 0.80 -12.74 23.51
N LEU A 274 1.38 -13.85 23.04
CA LEU A 274 0.95 -14.54 21.83
C LEU A 274 -0.40 -15.23 22.02
N GLU A 275 -0.60 -15.91 23.16
CA GLU A 275 -1.88 -16.50 23.54
C GLU A 275 -2.95 -15.43 23.69
N TYR A 276 -2.65 -14.31 24.37
CA TYR A 276 -3.59 -13.20 24.51
C TYR A 276 -3.99 -12.59 23.14
N ALA A 277 -3.02 -12.44 22.23
CA ALA A 277 -3.25 -11.92 20.88
C ALA A 277 -3.98 -12.88 19.93
N ARG A 278 -4.00 -14.18 20.25
CA ARG A 278 -4.67 -15.26 19.49
C ARG A 278 -5.82 -15.92 20.26
N SER A 279 -6.33 -15.23 21.28
CA SER A 279 -7.34 -15.75 22.20
C SER A 279 -8.66 -16.11 21.49
N THR A 280 -9.00 -15.42 20.40
CA THR A 280 -10.18 -15.76 19.62
C THR A 280 -9.90 -16.92 18.66
N THR A 281 -10.45 -18.09 18.98
CA THR A 281 -10.34 -19.32 18.18
C THR A 281 -11.61 -19.65 17.38
N GLU A 282 -12.75 -19.02 17.69
CA GLU A 282 -14.01 -19.26 16.99
C GLU A 282 -14.31 -18.18 15.94
N LEU A 283 -14.87 -18.59 14.81
CA LEU A 283 -15.28 -17.67 13.75
C LEU A 283 -16.66 -17.09 14.08
N SER A 284 -16.70 -15.83 14.49
CA SER A 284 -17.94 -15.06 14.64
C SER A 284 -18.08 -13.99 13.55
N SER A 285 -19.29 -13.43 13.40
CA SER A 285 -19.58 -12.41 12.39
C SER A 285 -18.74 -11.14 12.50
N GLU A 286 -18.21 -10.88 13.69
CA GLU A 286 -17.36 -9.73 14.02
C GLU A 286 -15.93 -9.90 13.48
N HIS A 287 -15.53 -11.14 13.15
CA HIS A 287 -14.19 -11.51 12.71
C HIS A 287 -14.14 -11.84 11.21
N PHE A 288 -15.24 -11.71 10.48
CA PHE A 288 -15.33 -12.05 9.06
C PHE A 288 -14.33 -11.30 8.19
N PHE A 289 -14.09 -10.01 8.46
CA PHE A 289 -13.10 -9.25 7.70
C PHE A 289 -11.70 -9.82 7.90
N THR A 290 -11.30 -10.08 9.15
CA THR A 290 -9.99 -10.68 9.47
C THR A 290 -9.86 -12.06 8.83
N TYR A 291 -10.92 -12.87 8.87
CA TYR A 291 -10.97 -14.17 8.19
C TYR A 291 -10.77 -14.03 6.67
N PHE A 292 -11.57 -13.20 5.99
CA PHE A 292 -11.45 -13.00 4.54
C PHE A 292 -10.14 -12.33 4.13
N LYS A 293 -9.50 -11.60 5.04
CA LYS A 293 -8.21 -10.95 4.82
C LYS A 293 -7.04 -11.89 5.04
N SER A 294 -7.20 -12.91 5.87
CA SER A 294 -6.15 -13.91 6.12
C SER A 294 -5.78 -14.62 4.82
N HIS A 295 -4.48 -14.67 4.52
CA HIS A 295 -3.95 -15.48 3.44
C HIS A 295 -3.87 -16.92 3.94
N GLN A 296 -4.80 -17.77 3.52
CA GLN A 296 -4.81 -19.19 3.86
C GLN A 296 -3.57 -19.86 3.27
N GLN A 297 -2.47 -19.89 4.02
CA GLN A 297 -1.29 -20.70 3.73
C GLN A 297 -1.16 -21.87 4.71
N ASP A 298 -1.52 -21.65 5.98
CA ASP A 298 -1.43 -22.67 7.03
C ASP A 298 -2.81 -23.09 7.51
N SER A 299 -3.10 -24.38 7.46
CA SER A 299 -4.34 -25.02 7.92
C SER A 299 -4.47 -25.08 9.45
N THR A 300 -3.50 -24.53 10.19
CA THR A 300 -3.40 -24.67 11.65
C THR A 300 -4.15 -23.60 12.43
N SER A 301 -4.52 -22.46 11.83
CA SER A 301 -5.32 -21.43 12.50
C SER A 301 -6.31 -20.74 11.54
N ILE A 302 -7.50 -20.41 12.04
CA ILE A 302 -8.60 -19.78 11.26
C ILE A 302 -8.17 -18.42 10.67
N PHE A 303 -7.30 -17.69 11.37
CA PHE A 303 -6.86 -16.34 10.99
C PHE A 303 -5.41 -16.29 10.47
N SER A 304 -4.79 -17.46 10.25
CA SER A 304 -3.39 -17.65 9.86
C SER A 304 -2.44 -16.87 10.79
N SER A 305 -1.99 -15.70 10.34
CA SER A 305 -1.00 -14.83 10.96
C SER A 305 -1.59 -13.53 11.53
N LEU A 306 -2.86 -13.25 11.22
CA LEU A 306 -3.56 -12.08 11.74
C LEU A 306 -3.97 -12.33 13.20
N MET A 307 -3.81 -11.31 14.03
CA MET A 307 -4.10 -11.37 15.45
C MET A 307 -5.54 -10.96 15.72
N THR A 308 -6.21 -11.68 16.61
CA THR A 308 -7.60 -11.47 17.04
C THR A 308 -7.61 -11.43 18.58
N PRO A 309 -7.21 -10.28 19.16
CA PRO A 309 -7.02 -10.16 20.59
C PRO A 309 -8.35 -10.26 21.35
N ASP A 310 -8.24 -10.53 22.65
CA ASP A 310 -9.39 -10.73 23.51
C ASP A 310 -10.32 -9.50 23.56
N SER A 311 -11.57 -9.75 23.93
CA SER A 311 -12.60 -8.74 24.13
C SER A 311 -12.17 -7.61 25.09
N ASN A 312 -11.34 -7.91 26.11
CA ASN A 312 -10.80 -6.91 27.03
C ASN A 312 -9.86 -5.91 26.32
N PHE A 313 -9.05 -6.37 25.37
CA PHE A 313 -8.20 -5.49 24.57
C PHE A 313 -9.03 -4.60 23.65
N CYS A 314 -10.04 -5.19 23.00
CA CYS A 314 -10.96 -4.44 22.15
C CYS A 314 -11.71 -3.36 22.94
N GLN A 315 -12.16 -3.68 24.16
CA GLN A 315 -12.78 -2.71 25.08
C GLN A 315 -11.82 -1.58 25.44
N TYR A 316 -10.57 -1.90 25.79
CA TYR A 316 -9.55 -0.89 26.09
C TYR A 316 -9.32 0.07 24.91
N VAL A 317 -9.13 -0.46 23.71
CA VAL A 317 -8.94 0.36 22.49
C VAL A 317 -10.18 1.21 22.20
N TYR A 318 -11.38 0.69 22.47
CA TYR A 318 -12.61 1.45 22.30
C TYR A 318 -12.70 2.63 23.27
N GLU A 319 -12.33 2.44 24.54
CA GLU A 319 -12.29 3.52 25.53
C GLU A 319 -11.28 4.61 25.16
N LEU A 320 -10.11 4.21 24.64
CA LEU A 320 -9.15 5.15 24.07
C LEU A 320 -9.78 5.95 22.91
N ASP A 321 -10.50 5.28 22.00
CA ASP A 321 -11.13 5.96 20.86
C ASP A 321 -12.24 6.92 21.27
N GLN A 322 -13.03 6.58 22.30
CA GLN A 322 -14.03 7.50 22.85
C GLN A 322 -13.38 8.74 23.47
N ARG A 323 -12.32 8.57 24.27
CA ARG A 323 -11.59 9.71 24.84
C ARG A 323 -10.93 10.55 23.77
N PHE A 324 -10.37 9.93 22.72
CA PHE A 324 -9.83 10.64 21.57
C PHE A 324 -10.93 11.48 20.90
N THR A 325 -12.01 10.82 20.49
CA THR A 325 -13.15 11.41 19.79
C THR A 325 -13.74 12.61 20.53
N ASN A 326 -13.98 12.49 21.83
CA ASN A 326 -14.62 13.54 22.63
C ASN A 326 -13.72 14.76 22.87
N ASN A 327 -12.40 14.59 22.86
CA ASN A 327 -11.47 15.66 23.26
C ASN A 327 -10.60 16.19 22.10
N PHE A 328 -10.45 15.44 21.00
CA PHE A 328 -9.48 15.76 19.95
C PHE A 328 -9.69 17.14 19.34
N GLN A 329 -10.95 17.52 19.09
CA GLN A 329 -11.26 18.81 18.49
C GLN A 329 -10.80 19.99 19.36
N GLN A 330 -10.94 19.89 20.68
CA GLN A 330 -10.55 20.95 21.61
C GLN A 330 -9.03 21.02 21.77
N LEU A 331 -8.35 19.89 21.65
CA LEU A 331 -6.89 19.79 21.81
C LEU A 331 -6.13 20.14 20.54
N LEU A 332 -6.74 20.01 19.36
CA LEU A 332 -6.12 20.22 18.06
C LEU A 332 -5.37 21.56 17.89
N PRO A 333 -5.88 22.72 18.39
CA PRO A 333 -5.19 24.00 18.24
C PRO A 333 -3.98 24.17 19.18
N LEU A 334 -3.82 23.29 20.18
CA LEU A 334 -2.84 23.48 21.24
C LEU A 334 -1.46 22.92 20.83
N PRO A 335 -0.35 23.51 21.32
CA PRO A 335 0.96 22.90 21.13
C PRO A 335 1.04 21.55 21.86
N LYS A 336 1.87 20.65 21.34
CA LYS A 336 2.13 19.31 21.90
C LYS A 336 0.85 18.46 22.09
N VAL A 337 -0.04 18.48 21.08
CA VAL A 337 -1.32 17.74 21.08
C VAL A 337 -1.16 16.27 21.51
N GLY A 338 -0.12 15.58 21.03
CA GLY A 338 0.13 14.17 21.36
C GLY A 338 0.35 13.92 22.87
N GLU A 339 1.12 14.77 23.54
CA GLU A 339 1.35 14.66 25.00
C GLU A 339 0.08 14.92 25.79
N LYS A 340 -0.72 15.93 25.38
CA LYS A 340 -1.99 16.25 26.04
C LYS A 340 -2.99 15.12 25.93
N ILE A 341 -3.09 14.50 24.76
CA ILE A 341 -3.94 13.33 24.55
C ILE A 341 -3.43 12.14 25.37
N LYS A 342 -2.11 11.92 25.42
CA LYS A 342 -1.50 10.87 26.24
C LYS A 342 -1.90 11.01 27.71
N ASN A 343 -1.80 12.22 28.27
CA ASN A 343 -2.17 12.48 29.66
C ASN A 343 -3.67 12.24 29.94
N LEU A 344 -4.55 12.45 28.96
CA LEU A 344 -5.98 12.12 29.11
C LEU A 344 -6.23 10.61 29.07
N MET A 345 -5.44 9.89 28.27
CA MET A 345 -5.61 8.45 28.08
C MET A 345 -4.87 7.59 29.10
N SER A 346 -3.86 8.13 29.80
CA SER A 346 -3.12 7.41 30.85
C SER A 346 -3.99 6.98 32.03
N PHE A 347 -5.18 7.56 32.19
CA PHE A 347 -6.18 7.15 33.17
C PHE A 347 -7.13 6.06 32.68
N VAL A 348 -6.93 5.47 31.49
CA VAL A 348 -7.69 4.28 31.06
C VAL A 348 -7.00 3.06 31.65
N TYR A 349 -7.73 2.29 32.44
CA TYR A 349 -7.21 1.06 33.03
C TYR A 349 -7.02 -0.01 31.96
N PHE A 350 -5.85 -0.65 31.95
CA PHE A 350 -5.57 -1.80 31.10
C PHE A 350 -4.70 -2.79 31.84
N GLU A 351 -5.21 -4.01 31.98
CA GLU A 351 -4.51 -5.12 32.58
C GLU A 351 -4.15 -6.13 31.50
N HIS A 352 -2.91 -6.62 31.55
CA HIS A 352 -2.40 -7.63 30.62
C HIS A 352 -1.62 -8.65 31.43
N ASN A 353 -1.80 -9.94 31.13
CA ASN A 353 -1.21 -11.06 31.88
C ASN A 353 0.33 -11.06 31.85
N CYS A 354 0.93 -10.27 30.97
CA CYS A 354 2.38 -10.06 30.87
C CYS A 354 2.76 -8.69 31.46
N PRO A 355 3.63 -8.64 32.50
CA PRO A 355 4.09 -7.37 33.09
C PRO A 355 5.01 -6.57 32.15
N ARG A 356 5.65 -7.23 31.17
CA ARG A 356 6.53 -6.59 30.17
C ARG A 356 5.80 -6.16 28.89
N PHE A 357 4.46 -6.25 28.87
CA PHE A 357 3.70 -5.80 27.71
C PHE A 357 3.92 -4.30 27.46
N PRO A 358 4.20 -3.87 26.21
CA PRO A 358 4.64 -2.50 25.93
C PRO A 358 3.44 -1.52 25.88
N LYS A 359 2.83 -1.25 27.04
CA LYS A 359 1.63 -0.40 27.19
C LYS A 359 1.86 1.03 26.72
N ASP A 360 3.00 1.64 27.08
CA ASP A 360 3.33 3.00 26.64
C ASP A 360 3.46 3.10 25.12
N TYR A 361 4.11 2.11 24.50
CA TYR A 361 4.21 2.06 23.04
C TYR A 361 2.84 1.93 22.38
N LEU A 362 1.97 1.05 22.90
CA LEU A 362 0.60 0.91 22.41
C LEU A 362 -0.14 2.25 22.43
N LEU A 363 -0.01 2.99 23.53
CA LEU A 363 -0.64 4.29 23.70
C LEU A 363 -0.13 5.31 22.68
N TYR A 364 1.20 5.42 22.51
CA TYR A 364 1.80 6.31 21.50
C TYR A 364 1.43 5.92 20.07
N LEU A 365 1.44 4.62 19.77
CA LEU A 365 1.05 4.07 18.48
C LEU A 365 -0.40 4.43 18.16
N PHE A 366 -1.32 4.21 19.11
CA PHE A 366 -2.74 4.54 18.99
C PHE A 366 -2.94 6.03 18.72
N ILE A 367 -2.32 6.91 19.53
CA ILE A 367 -2.44 8.37 19.38
C ILE A 367 -1.95 8.80 18.00
N ARG A 368 -0.75 8.33 17.59
CA ARG A 368 -0.19 8.64 16.27
C ARG A 368 -1.12 8.16 15.15
N PHE A 369 -1.61 6.94 15.25
CA PHE A 369 -2.55 6.35 14.30
C PHE A 369 -3.84 7.17 14.18
N ARG A 370 -4.46 7.55 15.30
CA ARG A 370 -5.72 8.30 15.30
C ARG A 370 -5.58 9.74 14.82
N ILE A 371 -4.51 10.44 15.20
CA ILE A 371 -4.20 11.77 14.66
C ILE A 371 -4.02 11.69 13.15
N TYR A 372 -3.17 10.77 12.68
CA TYR A 372 -2.87 10.61 11.26
C TYR A 372 -4.14 10.26 10.45
N THR A 373 -4.92 9.28 10.89
CA THR A 373 -6.15 8.86 10.19
C THR A 373 -7.19 9.98 10.16
N THR A 374 -7.37 10.71 11.25
CA THR A 374 -8.32 11.83 11.33
C THR A 374 -7.90 12.96 10.38
N ILE A 375 -6.63 13.40 10.42
CA ILE A 375 -6.12 14.44 9.52
C ILE A 375 -6.18 13.98 8.05
N SER A 376 -5.80 12.73 7.77
CA SER A 376 -5.84 12.17 6.41
C SER A 376 -7.27 12.14 5.87
N ARG A 377 -8.26 11.76 6.68
CA ARG A 377 -9.68 11.78 6.32
C ARG A 377 -10.17 13.20 6.07
N THR A 378 -9.85 14.15 6.94
CA THR A 378 -10.19 15.58 6.77
C THR A 378 -9.54 16.16 5.50
N ASN A 379 -8.28 15.85 5.24
CA ASN A 379 -7.60 16.30 4.02
C ASN A 379 -8.21 15.71 2.75
N ARG A 380 -8.82 14.51 2.82
CA ARG A 380 -9.54 13.92 1.69
C ARG A 380 -10.90 14.57 1.50
N SER A 381 -11.64 14.89 2.57
CA SER A 381 -12.93 15.57 2.46
C SER A 381 -12.78 17.03 2.00
N LEU A 382 -11.69 17.70 2.36
CA LEU A 382 -11.37 19.07 1.91
C LEU A 382 -10.83 19.14 0.48
N LYS A 383 -10.46 18.02 -0.14
CA LYS A 383 -10.13 17.98 -1.56
C LYS A 383 -11.42 18.08 -2.38
N GLY A 384 -11.94 19.30 -2.49
CA GLY A 384 -12.88 19.67 -3.55
C GLY A 384 -12.28 19.45 -4.95
N PRO A 385 -13.07 19.64 -6.02
CA PRO A 385 -12.57 19.48 -7.39
C PRO A 385 -11.32 20.33 -7.58
N LYS A 386 -10.23 19.69 -8.05
CA LYS A 386 -9.01 20.42 -8.42
C LYS A 386 -9.42 21.56 -9.35
N PRO A 387 -9.09 22.82 -9.05
CA PRO A 387 -9.42 23.91 -9.97
C PRO A 387 -8.79 23.59 -11.33
N LYS A 388 -9.64 23.44 -12.36
CA LYS A 388 -9.18 23.52 -13.74
C LYS A 388 -8.47 24.86 -13.89
N ASN A 389 -7.31 24.85 -14.53
CA ASN A 389 -6.52 26.06 -14.84
C ASN A 389 -5.78 26.72 -13.67
N ARG A 390 -4.93 25.94 -12.98
CA ARG A 390 -3.90 26.46 -12.06
C ARG A 390 -3.01 27.55 -12.69
N LYS A 391 -2.81 27.50 -14.01
CA LYS A 391 -2.08 28.54 -14.78
C LYS A 391 -2.85 29.85 -14.91
N LEU A 392 -4.19 29.84 -15.02
CA LEU A 392 -4.98 31.07 -15.12
C LEU A 392 -4.94 31.85 -13.81
N GLN A 393 -5.04 31.20 -12.65
CA GLN A 393 -4.97 31.91 -11.36
C GLN A 393 -3.59 32.49 -11.04
N ILE A 394 -2.49 31.87 -11.51
CA ILE A 394 -1.16 32.45 -11.38
C ILE A 394 -1.05 33.74 -12.22
N LEU A 395 -1.70 33.77 -13.38
CA LEU A 395 -1.75 34.94 -14.26
C LEU A 395 -2.76 36.01 -13.82
N CYS A 396 -3.79 35.64 -13.05
CA CYS A 396 -4.74 36.61 -12.48
C CYS A 396 -4.23 37.29 -11.19
N ASN A 397 -3.12 36.78 -10.63
CA ASN A 397 -2.49 37.31 -9.42
C ASN A 397 -1.11 37.95 -9.69
N LEU A 398 -0.71 38.03 -10.97
CA LEU A 398 0.31 38.95 -11.49
C LEU A 398 -0.42 40.16 -12.05
#